data_AF-A0A2G9T9G0-F1
#
_entry.id   AF-A0A2G9T9G0-F1
#
_cell.length_a   1.000
_cell.length_b   1.000
_cell.length_c   1.000
_cell.angle_alpha   90.00
_cell.angle_beta   90.00
_cell.angle_gamma   90.00
#
_symmetry.space_group_name_H-M   'P 1'
#
loop_
_entity.id
_entity.type
_entity.pdbx_description
1 polymer ?
#
loop_
_entity_poly.entity_id
_entity_poly.type
_entity_poly.pdbx_seq_one_letter_code
_entity_poly.pdbx_strand_id
1 'polypeptide(L)'
;DHYATIHVTPEKEFSFASFETNQDLVCLYKQTKEVLKCFRPGKLLMTVFANDGSAKGREAQQQLWDRELPGYKRTNVQFVRLE
;
A
#
# COMPACT_ATOMS: atom_id res chain seq x y z
N ASP A 1 14.10 -12.39 6.58
CA ASP A 1 12.77 -12.65 7.18
C ASP A 1 11.70 -11.75 6.60
N HIS A 2 10.55 -12.33 6.30
CA HIS A 2 9.39 -11.64 5.74
C HIS A 2 8.23 -11.66 6.75
N TYR A 3 7.55 -10.53 6.93
CA TYR A 3 6.39 -10.42 7.82
C TYR A 3 5.20 -9.76 7.12
N ALA A 4 4.02 -10.01 7.65
CA ALA A 4 2.82 -9.23 7.37
C ALA A 4 1.96 -9.16 8.64
N THR A 5 1.44 -7.98 8.95
CA THR A 5 0.63 -7.71 10.14
C THR A 5 -0.65 -7.00 9.75
N ILE A 6 -1.77 -7.39 10.37
CA ILE A 6 -3.09 -6.81 10.14
C ILE A 6 -3.72 -6.47 11.48
N HIS A 7 -4.23 -5.24 11.62
CA HIS A 7 -5.07 -4.84 12.75
C HIS A 7 -6.41 -4.32 12.22
N VAL A 8 -7.51 -4.69 12.86
CA VAL A 8 -8.87 -4.34 12.42
C VAL A 8 -9.69 -3.83 13.60
N THR A 9 -10.34 -2.69 13.39
CA THR A 9 -11.36 -2.09 14.26
C THR A 9 -12.68 -2.13 13.46
N PRO A 10 -13.59 -3.08 13.72
CA PRO A 10 -14.75 -3.35 12.87
C PRO A 10 -15.97 -2.46 13.12
N GLU A 11 -15.99 -1.68 14.20
CA GLU A 11 -17.13 -0.84 14.61
C GLU A 11 -17.49 0.15 13.50
N LYS A 12 -18.78 0.20 13.15
CA LYS A 12 -19.24 0.91 11.94
C LYS A 12 -18.96 2.41 11.99
N GLU A 13 -19.04 2.99 13.18
CA GLU A 13 -18.89 4.41 13.44
C GLU A 13 -17.46 4.91 13.22
N PHE A 14 -16.47 4.03 13.40
CA PHE A 14 -15.05 4.37 13.34
C PHE A 14 -14.20 3.25 12.74
N SER A 15 -14.76 2.52 11.76
CA SER A 15 -14.12 1.34 11.18
C SER A 15 -12.74 1.68 10.60
N PHE A 16 -11.76 0.84 10.90
CA PHE A 16 -10.36 1.02 10.49
C PHE A 16 -9.68 -0.34 10.28
N ALA A 17 -8.77 -0.40 9.30
CA ALA A 17 -7.90 -1.55 9.11
C ALA A 17 -6.52 -1.07 8.69
N SER A 18 -5.48 -1.62 9.33
CA SER A 18 -4.08 -1.44 8.91
C SER A 18 -3.53 -2.73 8.34
N PHE A 19 -2.74 -2.61 7.28
CA PHE A 19 -1.97 -3.70 6.69
C PHE A 19 -0.52 -3.22 6.54
N GLU A 20 0.43 -3.98 7.06
CA GLU A 20 1.86 -3.66 7.02
C GLU A 20 2.67 -4.90 6.63
N THR A 21 3.68 -4.74 5.78
CA THR A 21 4.56 -5.84 5.36
C THR A 21 5.91 -5.30 4.87
N ASN A 22 6.96 -6.12 4.97
CA ASN A 22 8.27 -5.90 4.32
C ASN A 22 8.52 -6.82 3.13
N GLN A 23 7.49 -7.50 2.62
CA GLN A 23 7.62 -8.43 1.49
C GLN A 23 7.83 -7.70 0.16
N ASP A 24 8.85 -8.12 -0.60
CA ASP A 24 9.21 -7.60 -1.93
C ASP A 24 9.06 -8.65 -3.05
N LEU A 25 8.52 -9.82 -2.70
CA LEU A 25 8.31 -10.96 -3.60
C LEU A 25 7.17 -10.70 -4.59
N VAL A 26 6.15 -9.94 -4.18
CA VAL A 26 4.95 -9.66 -4.98
C VAL A 26 5.00 -8.23 -5.48
N CYS A 27 4.56 -8.00 -6.72
CA CYS A 27 4.29 -6.68 -7.25
C CYS A 27 3.37 -5.91 -6.28
N LEU A 28 3.85 -4.79 -5.75
CA LEU A 28 3.15 -3.97 -4.76
C LEU A 28 1.73 -3.62 -5.21
N TYR A 29 1.55 -3.22 -6.48
CA TYR A 29 0.23 -2.94 -7.04
C TYR A 29 -0.73 -4.14 -6.97
N LYS A 30 -0.25 -5.36 -7.26
CA LYS A 30 -1.07 -6.58 -7.16
C LYS A 30 -1.44 -6.87 -5.70
N GLN A 31 -0.49 -6.76 -4.78
CA GLN A 31 -0.72 -6.95 -3.36
C GLN A 31 -1.74 -5.93 -2.82
N THR A 32 -1.60 -4.65 -3.16
CA THR A 32 -2.55 -3.60 -2.81
C THR A 32 -3.96 -3.94 -3.29
N LYS A 33 -4.13 -4.43 -4.53
CA LYS A 33 -5.46 -4.81 -5.04
C LYS A 33 -6.12 -5.93 -4.24
N GLU A 34 -5.37 -6.94 -3.81
CA GLU A 34 -5.92 -8.02 -2.98
C GLU A 34 -6.34 -7.51 -1.60
N VAL A 35 -5.52 -6.66 -0.96
CA VAL A 35 -5.87 -6.02 0.32
C VAL A 35 -7.17 -5.20 0.18
N LEU A 36 -7.29 -4.40 -0.88
CA LEU A 36 -8.50 -3.60 -1.11
C LEU A 36 -9.73 -4.44 -1.41
N LYS A 37 -9.57 -5.57 -2.12
CA LYS A 37 -10.68 -6.51 -2.36
C LYS A 37 -11.19 -7.15 -1.07
N CYS A 38 -10.29 -7.43 -0.12
CA CYS A 38 -10.63 -7.98 1.19
C CYS A 38 -11.37 -6.97 2.07
N PHE A 39 -10.82 -5.77 2.26
CA PHE A 39 -11.36 -4.79 3.23
C PHE A 39 -12.39 -3.83 2.64
N ARG A 40 -12.37 -3.61 1.32
CA ARG A 40 -13.27 -2.69 0.58
C ARG A 40 -13.44 -1.32 1.26
N PRO A 41 -12.34 -0.64 1.61
CA PRO A 41 -12.43 0.63 2.34
C PRO A 41 -13.04 1.72 1.45
N GLY A 42 -13.73 2.70 2.05
CA GLY A 42 -14.21 3.88 1.32
C GLY A 42 -13.11 4.91 1.00
N LYS A 43 -12.03 4.91 1.78
CA LYS A 43 -10.83 5.75 1.60
C LYS A 43 -9.61 4.99 2.11
N LEU A 44 -8.43 5.29 1.57
CA LEU A 44 -7.18 4.66 2.00
C LEU A 44 -6.03 5.67 2.01
N LEU A 45 -5.05 5.40 2.86
CA LEU A 45 -3.73 6.02 2.85
C LEU A 45 -2.70 4.89 2.74
N MET A 46 -1.69 5.07 1.92
CA MET A 46 -0.64 4.09 1.70
C MET A 46 0.72 4.77 1.82
N THR A 47 1.62 4.16 2.57
CA THR A 47 3.00 4.59 2.74
C THR A 47 3.92 3.47 2.26
N VAL A 48 4.94 3.83 1.50
CA VAL A 48 5.88 2.87 0.90
C VAL A 48 7.28 3.39 1.15
N PHE A 49 8.11 2.55 1.75
CA PHE A 49 9.52 2.84 2.01
C PHE A 49 10.39 1.86 1.24
N ALA A 50 11.45 2.38 0.64
CA ALA A 50 12.48 1.58 -0.02
C ALA A 50 13.84 2.19 0.31
N ASN A 51 14.83 1.33 0.54
CA ASN A 51 16.23 1.70 0.69
C ASN A 51 16.99 1.41 -0.61
N ASP A 52 18.25 1.84 -0.67
CA ASP A 52 19.12 1.64 -1.84
C ASP A 52 19.36 0.16 -2.18
N GLY A 53 19.22 -0.74 -1.21
CA GLY A 53 19.31 -2.18 -1.41
C GLY A 53 18.05 -2.81 -2.03
N SER A 54 16.95 -2.07 -2.15
CA SER A 54 15.71 -2.57 -2.73
C SER A 54 15.78 -2.53 -4.25
N ALA A 55 16.13 -3.68 -4.86
CA ALA A 55 16.20 -3.84 -6.31
C ALA A 55 14.88 -3.46 -7.04
N LYS A 56 13.74 -3.57 -6.35
CA LYS A 56 12.40 -3.30 -6.89
C LYS A 56 11.76 -2.01 -6.38
N GLY A 57 12.42 -1.27 -5.49
CA GLY A 57 11.82 -0.10 -4.82
C GLY A 57 11.37 0.98 -5.81
N ARG A 58 12.23 1.33 -6.77
CA ARG A 58 11.95 2.34 -7.79
C ARG A 58 10.87 1.90 -8.78
N GLU A 59 10.87 0.63 -9.17
CA GLU A 59 9.86 0.06 -10.07
C GLU A 59 8.49 0.00 -9.39
N ALA A 60 8.44 -0.48 -8.13
CA ALA A 60 7.21 -0.53 -7.34
C ALA A 60 6.61 0.87 -7.13
N GLN A 61 7.45 1.87 -6.90
CA GLN A 61 7.04 3.27 -6.82
C GLN A 61 6.42 3.75 -8.14
N GLN A 62 7.10 3.55 -9.28
CA GLN A 62 6.57 3.95 -10.60
C GLN A 62 5.25 3.26 -10.91
N GLN A 63 5.13 1.96 -10.64
CA GLN A 63 3.89 1.23 -10.90
C GLN A 63 2.72 1.76 -10.08
N LEU A 64 2.95 2.15 -8.82
CA LEU A 64 1.91 2.80 -8.03
C LEU A 64 1.59 4.20 -8.54
N TRP A 65 2.57 4.93 -9.07
CA TRP A 65 2.34 6.28 -9.62
C TRP A 65 1.56 6.24 -10.93
N ASP A 66 1.89 5.33 -11.84
CA ASP A 66 1.31 5.32 -13.18
C ASP A 66 -0.03 4.58 -13.23
N ARG A 67 -0.28 3.67 -12.28
CA ARG A 67 -1.51 2.87 -12.26
C ARG A 67 -2.55 3.44 -11.31
N GLU A 68 -3.76 3.55 -11.80
CA GLU A 68 -4.92 3.82 -10.96
C GLU A 68 -5.35 2.56 -10.21
N LEU A 69 -5.92 2.77 -9.02
CA LEU A 69 -6.60 1.74 -8.26
C LEU A 69 -8.09 1.78 -8.66
N PRO A 70 -8.62 0.75 -9.34
CA PRO A 70 -10.00 0.78 -9.83
C PRO A 70 -10.99 1.05 -8.69
N GLY A 71 -11.92 1.98 -8.91
CA GLY A 71 -12.90 2.40 -7.91
C GLY A 71 -12.40 3.45 -6.91
N TYR A 72 -11.12 3.84 -6.97
CA TYR A 72 -10.55 4.87 -6.12
C TYR A 72 -9.99 6.02 -6.94
N LYS A 73 -10.34 7.25 -6.56
CA LYS A 73 -9.73 8.46 -7.11
C LYS A 73 -8.56 8.87 -6.23
N ARG A 74 -7.36 8.95 -6.83
CA ARG A 74 -6.18 9.50 -6.17
C ARG A 74 -6.36 11.01 -5.95
N THR A 75 -6.29 11.43 -4.69
CA THR A 75 -6.46 12.84 -4.30
C THR A 75 -5.13 13.52 -3.98
N ASN A 76 -4.13 12.77 -3.55
CA ASN A 76 -2.81 13.29 -3.19
C ASN A 76 -1.75 12.19 -3.37
N VAL A 77 -0.56 12.58 -3.83
CA VAL A 77 0.65 11.76 -3.80
C VAL A 77 1.85 12.67 -3.50
N GLN A 78 2.70 12.21 -2.59
CA GLN A 78 3.94 12.88 -2.21
C GLN A 78 5.10 11.91 -2.36
N PHE A 79 6.22 12.42 -2.87
CA PHE A 79 7.48 11.70 -2.92
C PHE A 79 8.51 12.43 -2.06
N VAL A 80 9.16 11.70 -1.17
CA VAL A 80 10.20 12.23 -0.28
C VAL A 80 11.41 11.32 -0.39
N ARG A 81 12.58 11.92 -0.63
CA ARG A 81 13.87 11.27 -0.46
C ARG A 81 14.39 11.64 0.92
N LEU A 82 14.64 10.63 1.75
CA LEU A 82 15.24 10.81 3.06
C LEU A 82 16.76 10.64 2.92
N GLU A 83 17.53 11.60 3.42
CA GLU A 83 19.00 11.61 3.43
C GLU A 83 19.53 11.29 4.83
#